data_AF-A0A419VX47-F1
#
_entry.id   AF-A0A419VX47-F1
#
_cell.length_a   1.000
_cell.length_b   1.000
_cell.length_c   1.000
_cell.angle_alpha   90.00
_cell.angle_beta   90.00
_cell.angle_gamma   90.00
#
_symmetry.space_group_name_H-M   'P 1'
#
loop_
_entity.id
_entity.type
_entity.pdbx_description
1 polymer ?
#
loop_
_entity_poly.entity_id
_entity_poly.type
_entity_poly.pdbx_seq_one_letter_code
_entity_poly.pdbx_strand_id
1 'polypeptide(L)'
;MKQQSRNKKKVIVVIKVIIALTLISFLIRGLFFEKKVSFAIAQESNKFIPDLTVKIDNEIVFNDTIVRGPIPCCFTQKRIDFGIHKIIIDSKSQNLRKEFKIFGFKNSYIFIAVWEHENGELWIEKEVYYFLTPMYE
;
A
#
# COMPACT_ATOMS: atom_id res chain seq x y z
N MET A 1 -13.91 -38.04 45.57
CA MET A 1 -13.13 -36.77 45.49
C MET A 1 -12.05 -36.73 44.40
N LYS A 2 -11.23 -37.78 44.17
CA LYS A 2 -10.16 -37.77 43.14
C LYS A 2 -10.64 -37.60 41.68
N GLN A 3 -11.82 -38.13 41.33
CA GLN A 3 -12.36 -38.07 39.96
C GLN A 3 -12.80 -36.66 39.54
N GLN A 4 -13.41 -35.92 40.47
CA GLN A 4 -13.87 -34.54 40.26
C GLN A 4 -12.69 -33.57 40.06
N SER A 5 -11.58 -33.76 40.78
CA SER A 5 -10.36 -32.97 40.60
C SER A 5 -9.65 -33.26 39.27
N ARG A 6 -9.65 -34.53 38.82
CA ARG A 6 -9.17 -34.91 37.48
C ARG A 6 -9.99 -34.26 36.36
N ASN A 7 -11.31 -34.22 36.49
CA ASN A 7 -12.18 -33.56 35.51
C ASN A 7 -11.96 -32.05 35.46
N LYS A 8 -11.79 -31.38 36.61
CA LYS A 8 -11.42 -29.94 36.64
C LYS A 8 -10.08 -29.66 35.96
N LYS A 9 -9.06 -30.50 36.19
CA LYS A 9 -7.76 -30.36 35.51
C LYS A 9 -7.87 -30.55 33.99
N LYS A 10 -8.65 -31.53 33.52
CA LYS A 10 -8.91 -31.74 32.09
C LYS A 10 -9.59 -30.53 31.45
N VAL A 11 -10.60 -29.96 32.11
CA VAL A 11 -11.31 -28.76 31.61
C VAL A 11 -10.37 -27.57 31.48
N ILE A 12 -9.50 -27.32 32.47
CA ILE A 12 -8.51 -26.23 32.41
C ILE A 12 -7.53 -26.43 31.24
N VAL A 13 -7.07 -27.65 30.99
CA VAL A 13 -6.18 -27.95 29.86
C VAL A 13 -6.89 -27.68 28.53
N VAL A 14 -8.16 -28.11 28.39
CA VAL A 14 -8.95 -27.86 27.18
C VAL A 14 -9.13 -26.37 26.94
N ILE A 15 -9.47 -25.59 27.96
CA ILE A 15 -9.62 -24.13 27.85
C ILE A 15 -8.31 -23.46 27.39
N LYS A 16 -7.16 -23.86 27.97
CA LYS A 16 -5.85 -23.34 27.57
C LYS A 16 -5.52 -23.65 26.11
N VAL A 17 -5.83 -24.86 25.64
CA VAL A 17 -5.63 -25.26 24.25
C VAL A 17 -6.51 -24.44 23.32
N ILE A 18 -7.78 -24.21 23.68
CA ILE A 18 -8.69 -23.37 22.89
C ILE A 18 -8.14 -21.94 22.78
N ILE A 19 -7.76 -21.31 23.89
CA ILE A 19 -7.19 -19.96 23.89
C ILE A 19 -5.94 -19.88 23.00
N ALA A 20 -5.04 -20.86 23.12
CA ALA A 20 -3.82 -20.91 22.31
C ALA A 20 -4.13 -21.03 20.82
N LEU A 21 -5.07 -21.90 20.43
CA LEU A 21 -5.50 -22.05 19.04
C LEU A 21 -6.15 -20.78 18.49
N THR A 22 -6.97 -20.09 19.30
CA THR A 22 -7.57 -18.82 18.89
C THR A 22 -6.51 -17.76 18.63
N LEU A 23 -5.52 -17.62 19.51
CA LEU A 23 -4.39 -16.68 19.36
C LEU A 23 -3.54 -17.01 18.12
N ILE A 24 -3.21 -18.28 17.92
CA ILE A 24 -2.46 -18.73 16.73
C ILE A 24 -3.26 -18.44 15.46
N SER A 25 -4.56 -18.71 15.44
CA SER A 25 -5.41 -18.41 14.28
C SER A 25 -5.48 -16.91 13.98
N PHE A 26 -5.48 -16.07 15.02
CA PHE A 26 -5.48 -14.61 14.89
C PHE A 26 -4.15 -14.10 14.31
N LEU A 27 -3.02 -14.63 14.79
CA LEU A 27 -1.69 -14.30 14.26
C LEU A 27 -1.53 -14.74 12.80
N ILE A 28 -1.97 -15.97 12.48
CA ILE A 28 -2.01 -16.51 11.12
C ILE A 28 -2.84 -15.59 10.23
N ARG A 29 -4.09 -15.26 10.60
CA ARG A 29 -4.91 -14.33 9.83
C ARG A 29 -4.21 -12.99 9.62
N GLY A 30 -3.60 -12.42 10.65
CA GLY A 30 -2.81 -11.18 10.56
C GLY A 30 -1.65 -11.25 9.56
N LEU A 31 -1.00 -12.41 9.44
CA LEU A 31 0.06 -12.69 8.47
C LEU A 31 -0.46 -12.89 7.04
N PHE A 32 -1.63 -13.53 6.88
CA PHE A 32 -2.22 -13.92 5.57
C PHE A 32 -3.25 -12.93 5.00
N PHE A 33 -3.63 -11.88 5.72
CA PHE A 33 -4.43 -10.81 5.12
C PHE A 33 -3.61 -10.20 3.96
N GLU A 34 -4.16 -10.30 2.74
CA GLU A 34 -3.59 -9.66 1.55
C GLU A 34 -3.23 -8.21 1.89
N LYS A 35 -1.94 -7.90 1.85
CA LYS A 35 -1.43 -6.59 2.19
C LYS A 35 -1.58 -5.75 0.94
N LYS A 36 -2.80 -5.25 0.73
CA LYS A 36 -3.10 -4.43 -0.43
C LYS A 36 -2.59 -3.03 -0.14
N VAL A 37 -1.76 -2.57 -1.05
CA VAL A 37 -1.37 -1.18 -1.14
C VAL A 37 -1.97 -0.66 -2.43
N SER A 38 -2.55 0.52 -2.38
CA SER A 38 -3.17 1.15 -3.54
C SER A 38 -2.36 2.37 -3.92
N PHE A 39 -2.19 2.60 -5.22
CA PHE A 39 -1.45 3.73 -5.74
C PHE A 39 -2.40 4.68 -6.46
N ALA A 40 -2.17 5.96 -6.28
CA ALA A 40 -2.89 7.01 -6.97
C ALA A 40 -1.89 8.03 -7.46
N ILE A 41 -1.98 8.39 -8.74
CA ILE A 41 -1.15 9.41 -9.34
C ILE A 41 -2.07 10.53 -9.77
N ALA A 42 -1.84 11.73 -9.25
CA ALA A 42 -2.62 12.92 -9.59
C ALA A 42 -1.76 13.97 -10.26
N GLN A 43 -2.40 14.77 -11.10
CA GLN A 43 -1.78 15.88 -11.79
C GLN A 43 -2.52 17.19 -11.50
N GLU A 44 -1.82 18.23 -11.06
CA GLU A 44 -2.45 19.52 -10.74
C GLU A 44 -2.30 20.60 -11.84
N SER A 45 -1.41 20.41 -12.83
CA SER A 45 -1.20 21.41 -13.90
C SER A 45 -2.16 21.25 -15.09
N ASN A 46 -2.71 22.37 -15.57
CA ASN A 46 -3.61 22.45 -16.72
C ASN A 46 -2.89 22.63 -18.07
N LYS A 47 -1.58 22.87 -18.09
CA LYS A 47 -0.84 23.24 -19.31
C LYS A 47 -0.01 22.11 -19.90
N PHE A 48 0.29 21.10 -19.09
CA PHE A 48 1.21 20.03 -19.43
C PHE A 48 0.51 18.68 -19.34
N ILE A 49 0.96 17.68 -20.11
CA ILE A 49 0.50 16.28 -19.97
C ILE A 49 1.77 15.45 -19.85
N PRO A 50 2.19 15.07 -18.62
CA PRO A 50 3.41 14.32 -18.41
C PRO A 50 3.23 12.88 -18.92
N ASP A 51 4.20 12.40 -19.70
CA ASP A 51 4.43 10.96 -19.87
C ASP A 51 5.09 10.44 -18.59
N LEU A 52 4.46 9.48 -17.90
CA LEU A 52 5.01 8.95 -16.65
C LEU A 52 5.11 7.44 -16.72
N THR A 53 6.31 6.95 -16.45
CA THR A 53 6.53 5.56 -16.10
C THR A 53 6.79 5.47 -14.60
N VAL A 54 5.90 4.82 -13.87
CA VAL A 54 6.12 4.49 -12.45
C VAL A 54 6.49 3.03 -12.34
N LYS A 55 7.57 2.76 -11.62
CA LYS A 55 8.03 1.41 -11.28
C LYS A 55 8.07 1.24 -9.78
N ILE A 56 7.70 0.05 -9.34
CA ILE A 56 7.88 -0.38 -7.95
C ILE A 56 8.71 -1.65 -7.98
N ASP A 57 9.84 -1.66 -7.26
CA ASP A 57 10.81 -2.76 -7.24
C ASP A 57 11.23 -3.21 -8.65
N ASN A 58 11.40 -2.22 -9.54
CA ASN A 58 11.72 -2.35 -10.97
C ASN A 58 10.60 -2.90 -11.87
N GLU A 59 9.45 -3.26 -11.31
CA GLU A 59 8.28 -3.64 -12.11
C GLU A 59 7.47 -2.40 -12.48
N ILE A 60 7.09 -2.28 -13.76
CA ILE A 60 6.24 -1.19 -14.24
C ILE A 60 4.83 -1.35 -13.68
N VAL A 61 4.28 -0.26 -13.12
CA VAL A 61 2.97 -0.22 -12.46
C VAL A 61 2.05 0.81 -13.11
N PHE A 62 2.66 1.79 -13.75
CA PHE A 62 2.01 2.79 -14.57
C PHE A 62 2.97 3.14 -15.70
N ASN A 63 2.46 3.23 -16.92
CA ASN A 63 3.23 3.66 -18.08
C ASN A 63 2.28 4.26 -19.08
N ASP A 64 1.82 5.46 -18.77
CA ASP A 64 0.86 6.18 -19.59
C ASP A 64 1.04 7.69 -19.38
N THR A 65 0.28 8.45 -20.15
CA THR A 65 0.04 9.86 -19.91
C THR A 65 -1.09 10.04 -18.90
N ILE A 66 -0.97 11.02 -18.00
CA ILE A 66 -2.08 11.37 -17.11
C ILE A 66 -3.03 12.27 -17.91
N VAL A 67 -4.08 11.68 -18.45
CA VAL A 67 -5.10 12.41 -19.23
C VAL A 67 -6.13 13.02 -18.29
N ARG A 68 -6.56 14.25 -18.61
CA ARG A 68 -7.57 15.02 -17.86
C ARG A 68 -8.84 14.22 -17.54
N GLY A 69 -9.32 14.34 -16.31
CA GLY A 69 -10.68 14.00 -15.87
C GLY A 69 -11.22 15.07 -14.91
N PRO A 70 -12.53 15.08 -14.58
CA PRO A 70 -13.11 16.00 -13.58
C PRO A 70 -12.50 15.84 -12.18
N ILE A 71 -11.83 14.71 -11.95
CA ILE A 71 -10.88 14.47 -10.87
C ILE A 71 -9.55 14.21 -11.59
N PRO A 72 -8.51 15.04 -11.43
CA PRO A 72 -7.28 14.89 -12.21
C PRO A 72 -6.36 13.83 -11.58
N CYS A 73 -6.92 12.65 -11.31
CA CYS A 73 -6.27 11.54 -10.65
C CYS A 73 -6.44 10.27 -11.47
N CYS A 74 -5.33 9.70 -11.94
CA CYS A 74 -5.29 8.33 -12.42
C CYS A 74 -5.05 7.41 -11.21
N PHE A 75 -6.08 6.64 -10.83
CA PHE A 75 -5.95 5.61 -9.81
C PHE A 75 -5.46 4.32 -10.47
N THR A 76 -4.27 3.85 -10.08
CA THR A 76 -3.77 2.55 -10.50
C THR A 76 -3.54 1.68 -9.27
N GLN A 77 -4.29 0.59 -9.14
CA GLN A 77 -4.16 -0.26 -7.97
C GLN A 77 -3.11 -1.35 -8.23
N LYS A 78 -1.88 -1.16 -7.73
CA LYS A 78 -0.90 -2.26 -7.67
C LYS A 78 -0.71 -2.75 -6.25
N ARG A 79 -1.03 -4.02 -6.03
CA ARG A 79 -0.76 -4.72 -4.77
C ARG A 79 0.74 -4.93 -4.62
N ILE A 80 1.32 -4.45 -3.51
CA ILE A 80 2.71 -4.71 -3.13
C ILE A 80 2.75 -5.30 -1.73
N ASP A 81 3.76 -6.12 -1.46
CA ASP A 81 3.91 -6.77 -0.17
C ASP A 81 4.19 -5.78 0.97
N PHE A 82 4.30 -6.30 2.18
CA PHE A 82 4.78 -5.51 3.31
C PHE A 82 6.30 -5.46 3.31
N GLY A 83 6.84 -4.25 3.47
CA GLY A 83 8.28 -4.06 3.52
C GLY A 83 8.70 -2.72 2.97
N ILE A 84 10.00 -2.60 2.68
CA ILE A 84 10.57 -1.43 2.02
C ILE A 84 10.51 -1.65 0.53
N HIS A 85 9.87 -0.73 -0.19
CA HIS A 85 9.73 -0.78 -1.64
C HIS A 85 10.41 0.42 -2.28
N LYS A 86 11.06 0.18 -3.41
CA LYS A 86 11.71 1.22 -4.21
C LYS A 86 10.74 1.69 -5.29
N ILE A 87 10.44 2.98 -5.30
CA ILE A 87 9.62 3.62 -6.32
C ILE A 87 10.52 4.45 -7.22
N ILE A 88 10.36 4.27 -8.52
CA ILE A 88 11.04 5.04 -9.56
C ILE A 88 9.96 5.70 -10.40
N ILE A 89 10.08 7.00 -10.63
CA ILE A 89 9.23 7.75 -11.54
C ILE A 89 10.14 8.34 -12.61
N ASP A 90 9.89 7.93 -13.84
CA ASP A 90 10.59 8.38 -15.04
C ASP A 90 9.61 9.17 -15.93
N SER A 91 10.07 10.26 -16.55
CA SER A 91 9.39 10.94 -17.66
C SER A 91 10.41 11.22 -18.76
N LYS A 92 10.14 10.74 -19.98
CA LYS A 92 11.07 10.95 -21.11
C LYS A 92 10.95 12.35 -21.67
N SER A 93 9.72 12.90 -21.76
CA SER A 93 9.52 14.25 -22.31
C SER A 93 10.18 15.33 -21.45
N GLN A 94 10.27 15.09 -20.15
CA GLN A 94 10.83 16.04 -19.18
C GLN A 94 12.24 15.68 -18.72
N ASN A 95 12.85 14.64 -19.30
CA ASN A 95 14.15 14.11 -18.89
C ASN A 95 14.27 13.98 -17.35
N LEU A 96 13.20 13.49 -16.72
CA LEU A 96 13.06 13.42 -15.27
C LEU A 96 13.20 11.98 -14.81
N ARG A 97 14.00 11.78 -13.77
CA ARG A 97 14.03 10.53 -13.02
C ARG A 97 14.12 10.83 -11.53
N LYS A 98 13.10 10.41 -10.79
CA LYS A 98 13.09 10.46 -9.32
C LYS A 98 12.98 9.07 -8.74
N GLU A 99 13.73 8.84 -7.68
CA GLU A 99 13.75 7.59 -6.95
C GLU A 99 13.52 7.87 -5.47
N PHE A 100 12.68 7.06 -4.84
CA PHE A 100 12.47 7.09 -3.41
C PHE A 100 12.11 5.71 -2.86
N LYS A 101 12.32 5.55 -1.56
CA LYS A 101 11.89 4.36 -0.82
C LYS A 101 10.67 4.70 0.02
N ILE A 102 9.76 3.76 0.10
CA ILE A 102 8.60 3.82 0.99
C ILE A 102 8.52 2.55 1.81
N PHE A 103 7.86 2.63 2.95
CA PHE A 103 7.51 1.46 3.74
C PHE A 103 6.04 1.12 3.49
N GLY A 104 5.81 0.04 2.74
CA GLY A 104 4.49 -0.52 2.49
C GLY A 104 3.97 -1.20 3.74
N PHE A 105 2.84 -0.72 4.26
CA PHE A 105 2.14 -1.30 5.40
C PHE A 105 0.80 -1.87 4.93
N LYS A 106 0.17 -2.71 5.75
CA LYS A 106 -1.17 -3.22 5.44
C LYS A 106 -2.14 -2.03 5.28
N ASN A 107 -2.94 -2.04 4.21
CA ASN A 107 -3.92 -0.98 3.88
C ASN A 107 -3.29 0.42 3.71
N SER A 108 -2.01 0.52 3.32
CA SER A 108 -1.44 1.82 2.97
C SER A 108 -1.87 2.24 1.57
N TYR A 109 -2.14 3.53 1.40
CA TYR A 109 -2.31 4.17 0.10
C TYR A 109 -1.11 5.08 -0.13
N ILE A 110 -0.45 4.94 -1.27
CA ILE A 110 0.61 5.87 -1.66
C ILE A 110 0.05 6.78 -2.73
N PHE A 111 0.04 8.06 -2.41
CA PHE A 111 -0.31 9.12 -3.31
C PHE A 111 0.96 9.73 -3.87
N ILE A 112 1.01 9.86 -5.19
CA ILE A 112 2.08 10.53 -5.91
C ILE A 112 1.43 11.70 -6.63
N ALA A 113 1.76 12.91 -6.18
CA ALA A 113 1.33 14.12 -6.84
C ALA A 113 2.43 14.57 -7.80
N VAL A 114 2.03 14.90 -9.03
CA VAL A 114 2.91 15.47 -10.04
C VAL A 114 2.37 16.82 -10.45
N TRP A 115 3.18 17.86 -10.37
CA TRP A 115 2.79 19.19 -10.81
C TRP A 115 3.93 19.89 -11.53
N GLU A 116 3.57 20.86 -12.35
CA GLU A 116 4.50 21.72 -13.04
C GLU A 116 4.75 22.95 -12.17
N HIS A 117 6.02 23.24 -11.91
CA HIS A 117 6.42 24.44 -11.19
C HIS A 117 6.51 25.62 -12.16
N GLU A 118 6.53 26.86 -11.64
CA GLU A 118 6.46 28.09 -12.47
C GLU A 118 7.60 28.22 -13.50
N ASN A 119 8.72 27.53 -13.27
CA ASN A 119 9.87 27.47 -14.16
C ASN A 119 9.75 26.40 -15.27
N GLY A 120 8.61 25.70 -15.36
CA GLY A 120 8.36 24.61 -16.32
C GLY A 120 8.95 23.26 -15.90
N GLU A 121 9.54 23.15 -14.72
CA GLU A 121 10.07 21.88 -14.21
C GLU A 121 8.96 21.04 -13.58
N LEU A 122 9.04 19.72 -13.75
CA LEU A 122 8.17 18.77 -13.06
C LEU A 122 8.62 18.55 -11.61
N TRP A 123 7.71 18.84 -10.71
CA TRP A 123 7.82 18.51 -9.30
C TRP A 123 6.98 17.28 -9.00
N ILE A 124 7.48 16.50 -8.05
CA ILE A 124 6.87 15.24 -7.63
C ILE A 124 6.94 15.24 -6.13
N GLU A 125 5.78 15.06 -5.51
CA GLU A 125 5.64 14.80 -4.10
C GLU A 125 5.01 13.44 -3.88
N LYS A 126 5.34 12.85 -2.74
CA LYS A 126 4.80 11.57 -2.31
C LYS A 126 4.21 11.74 -0.92
N GLU A 127 3.04 11.17 -0.74
CA GLU A 127 2.42 11.04 0.56
C GLU A 127 2.03 9.59 0.78
N VAL A 128 2.27 9.10 1.99
CA VAL A 128 1.91 7.74 2.38
C VAL A 128 0.84 7.84 3.44
N TYR A 129 -0.36 7.40 3.09
CA TYR A 129 -1.51 7.36 3.96
C TYR A 129 -1.66 5.96 4.53
N TYR A 130 -1.66 5.86 5.86
CA TYR A 130 -1.87 4.60 6.57
C TYR A 130 -3.29 4.56 7.11
N PHE A 131 -4.11 3.62 6.64
CA PHE A 131 -5.47 3.47 7.14
C PHE A 131 -5.58 2.23 8.04
N LEU A 132 -6.24 2.41 9.18
CA LEU A 132 -6.57 1.29 10.09
C LEU A 132 -7.64 0.37 9.48
N THR A 133 -8.46 0.89 8.55
CA THR A 133 -9.52 0.19 7.84
C THR A 133 -9.36 0.36 6.32
N PRO A 134 -9.61 -0.67 5.50
CA PRO A 134 -9.59 -0.52 4.05
C PRO A 134 -10.65 0.49 3.61
N MET A 135 -10.27 1.45 2.76
CA MET A 135 -11.19 2.51 2.30
C MET A 135 -12.22 2.04 1.27
N TYR A 136 -12.03 0.86 0.68
CA TYR A 136 -12.96 0.21 -0.23
C TYR A 136 -12.88 -1.32 -0.04
N GLU A 137 -14.03 -1.94 0.20
CA GLU A 137 -14.26 -3.39 0.03
C GLU A 137 -14.79 -3.67 -1.38
#